data_AF-M3F8W0-F1
#
_entry.id   AF-M3F8W0-F1
#
_cell.length_a   1.000
_cell.length_b   1.000
_cell.length_c   1.000
_cell.angle_alpha   90.00
_cell.angle_beta   90.00
_cell.angle_gamma   90.00
#
_symmetry.space_group_name_H-M   'P 1'
#
loop_
_entity.id
_entity.type
_entity.pdbx_description
1 polymer ?
#
loop_
_entity_poly.entity_id
_entity_poly.type
_entity_poly.pdbx_seq_one_letter_code
_entity_poly.pdbx_strand_id
1 'polypeptide(L)'
;MKNYLTYQDDKSDKFWNIEASGKSFTVTYGKAGTAGTSQTKTFDNEEKCLKEAEKLLNEKLKKGYREGWKTYHDLIYRLLGSKDLVSAAKLCEQAKPLIQSNSQKAELETLTGRYFYELGEFQKAREHYLMAIDANPMNYSSYDHYTILLNHEKDYTEAMSMYEKMITLFPSFKTFPTYGIATLYNKLNDPEKAVAWLKTFLQEREYYHLFNHDDFKDIKNSTVYKALFKKYFFDIEDENYFPEDIPESEMNYFVIERENNDSYPLLSYYDGMRFFIDLKGKISSHPLTLS
;
A
#
# COMPACT_ATOMS: atom_id res chain seq x y z
N MET A 1 -10.78 17.57 -14.51
CA MET A 1 -10.61 16.41 -15.43
C MET A 1 -9.22 16.44 -16.03
N LYS A 2 -8.52 15.31 -16.13
CA LYS A 2 -7.19 15.22 -16.76
C LYS A 2 -7.04 13.88 -17.49
N ASN A 3 -6.87 13.92 -18.81
CA ASN A 3 -6.73 12.72 -19.64
C ASN A 3 -5.55 12.89 -20.59
N TYR A 4 -4.77 11.82 -20.74
CA TYR A 4 -3.69 11.72 -21.72
C TYR A 4 -3.97 10.54 -22.63
N LEU A 5 -3.98 10.81 -23.94
CA LEU A 5 -4.25 9.84 -24.97
C LEU A 5 -3.09 9.73 -25.94
N THR A 6 -2.85 8.53 -26.45
CA THR A 6 -1.93 8.26 -27.54
C THR A 6 -2.66 7.70 -28.75
N TYR A 7 -2.12 7.93 -29.93
CA TYR A 7 -2.57 7.32 -31.18
C TYR A 7 -1.34 6.88 -31.96
N GLN A 8 -1.28 5.59 -32.28
CA GLN A 8 -0.18 5.01 -33.03
C GLN A 8 -0.71 4.15 -34.18
N ASP A 9 -0.18 4.38 -35.38
CA ASP A 9 -0.34 3.55 -36.57
C ASP A 9 1.03 3.43 -37.29
N ASP A 10 1.08 2.72 -38.42
CA ASP A 10 2.33 2.50 -39.16
C ASP A 10 3.08 3.79 -39.57
N LYS A 11 2.40 4.94 -39.58
CA LYS A 11 2.91 6.23 -40.08
C LYS A 11 2.88 7.34 -39.04
N SER A 12 2.19 7.15 -37.93
CA SER A 12 1.87 8.18 -36.96
C SER A 12 2.15 7.69 -35.55
N ASP A 13 2.78 8.54 -34.75
CA ASP A 13 2.86 8.39 -33.30
C ASP A 13 2.57 9.75 -32.67
N LYS A 14 1.39 9.88 -32.09
CA LYS A 14 0.80 11.15 -31.66
C LYS A 14 0.31 11.07 -30.23
N PHE A 15 0.37 12.18 -29.53
CA PHE A 15 -0.29 12.35 -28.25
C PHE A 15 -1.33 13.48 -28.31
N TRP A 16 -2.29 13.37 -27.41
CA TRP A 16 -3.30 14.38 -27.16
C TRP A 16 -3.65 14.35 -25.68
N ASN A 17 -3.64 15.48 -25.00
CA ASN A 17 -4.08 15.58 -23.62
C ASN A 17 -5.11 16.70 -23.46
N ILE A 18 -5.90 16.60 -22.40
CA ILE A 18 -6.80 17.65 -21.96
C ILE A 18 -6.75 17.76 -20.45
N GLU A 19 -6.63 19.00 -19.96
CA GLU A 19 -6.66 19.35 -18.55
C GLU A 19 -7.76 20.40 -18.35
N ALA A 20 -8.87 20.02 -17.75
CA ALA A 20 -9.98 20.92 -17.41
C ALA A 20 -9.98 21.22 -15.91
N SER A 21 -9.99 22.51 -15.58
CA SER A 21 -9.99 23.04 -14.21
C SER A 21 -10.89 24.28 -14.13
N GLY A 22 -11.91 24.23 -13.27
CA GLY A 22 -12.91 25.29 -13.16
C GLY A 22 -13.58 25.59 -14.50
N LYS A 23 -13.50 26.84 -14.96
CA LYS A 23 -14.19 27.32 -16.17
C LYS A 23 -13.38 27.18 -17.46
N SER A 24 -12.18 26.62 -17.41
CA SER A 24 -11.33 26.49 -18.58
C SER A 24 -10.75 25.08 -18.72
N PHE A 25 -10.43 24.73 -19.96
CA PHE A 25 -9.60 23.58 -20.24
C PHE A 25 -8.46 23.99 -21.17
N THR A 26 -7.36 23.25 -21.07
CA THR A 26 -6.23 23.31 -22.00
C THR A 26 -6.09 21.96 -22.68
N VAL A 27 -6.01 21.97 -24.00
CA VAL A 27 -5.73 20.80 -24.83
C VAL A 27 -4.32 20.92 -25.39
N THR A 28 -3.47 19.92 -25.18
CA THR A 28 -2.13 19.86 -25.79
C THR A 28 -2.01 18.66 -26.71
N TYR A 29 -1.45 18.82 -27.90
CA TYR A 29 -1.33 17.73 -28.87
C TYR A 29 -0.08 17.85 -29.73
N GLY A 30 0.44 16.72 -30.21
CA GLY A 30 1.65 16.71 -31.03
C GLY A 30 2.13 15.31 -31.38
N LYS A 31 3.35 15.23 -31.94
CA LYS A 31 4.06 13.96 -32.10
C LYS A 31 4.51 13.46 -30.72
N ALA A 32 4.44 12.15 -30.47
CA ALA A 32 4.93 11.58 -29.21
C ALA A 32 6.41 11.99 -28.95
N GLY A 33 6.73 12.27 -27.69
CA GLY A 33 8.05 12.75 -27.26
C GLY A 33 8.35 14.24 -27.54
N THR A 34 7.40 15.01 -28.06
CA THR A 34 7.55 16.47 -28.26
C THR A 34 6.72 17.27 -27.25
N ALA A 35 7.01 18.56 -27.07
CA ALA A 35 6.21 19.45 -26.23
C ALA A 35 4.78 19.67 -26.79
N GLY A 36 4.60 19.48 -28.10
CA GLY A 36 3.33 19.69 -28.79
C GLY A 36 2.88 21.16 -28.82
N THR A 37 1.62 21.34 -29.23
CA THR A 37 0.95 22.64 -29.29
C THR A 37 -0.20 22.64 -28.30
N SER A 38 -0.35 23.73 -27.54
CA SER A 38 -1.42 23.89 -26.55
C SER A 38 -2.46 24.92 -26.98
N GLN A 39 -3.72 24.65 -26.67
CA GLN A 39 -4.85 25.56 -26.88
C GLN A 39 -5.74 25.57 -25.63
N THR A 40 -6.06 26.76 -25.14
CA THR A 40 -6.92 26.94 -23.96
C THR A 40 -8.26 27.54 -24.38
N LYS A 41 -9.35 27.00 -23.83
CA LYS A 41 -10.70 27.51 -24.04
C LYS A 41 -11.37 27.74 -22.69
N THR A 42 -12.09 28.84 -22.57
CA THR A 42 -12.79 29.26 -21.34
C THR A 42 -14.30 29.33 -21.61
N PHE A 43 -15.09 29.00 -20.60
CA PHE A 43 -16.55 28.88 -20.66
C PHE A 43 -17.20 29.72 -19.54
N ASP A 44 -18.51 29.95 -19.64
CA ASP A 44 -19.26 30.74 -18.67
C ASP A 44 -19.24 30.12 -17.26
N ASN A 45 -19.27 28.78 -17.22
CA ASN A 45 -19.32 27.99 -16.00
C ASN A 45 -18.56 26.65 -16.18
N GLU A 46 -18.29 26.00 -15.05
CA GLU A 46 -17.56 24.75 -14.97
C GLU A 46 -18.31 23.60 -15.64
N GLU A 47 -19.64 23.53 -15.50
CA GLU A 47 -20.45 22.46 -16.10
C GLU A 47 -20.33 22.42 -17.64
N LYS A 48 -20.41 23.58 -18.30
CA LYS A 48 -20.22 23.69 -19.76
C LYS A 48 -18.80 23.34 -20.17
N CYS A 49 -17.80 23.73 -19.37
CA CYS A 49 -16.40 23.39 -19.60
C CYS A 49 -16.19 21.87 -19.59
N LEU A 50 -16.67 21.21 -18.54
CA LEU A 50 -16.57 19.75 -18.39
C LEU A 50 -17.31 19.01 -19.50
N LYS A 51 -18.55 19.40 -19.84
CA LYS A 51 -19.31 18.79 -20.93
C LYS A 51 -18.59 18.86 -22.28
N GLU A 52 -17.99 20.00 -22.62
CA GLU A 52 -17.25 20.14 -23.87
C GLU A 52 -15.91 19.36 -23.83
N ALA A 53 -15.23 19.34 -22.68
CA ALA A 53 -14.01 18.55 -22.49
C ALA A 53 -14.26 17.04 -22.66
N GLU A 54 -15.35 16.52 -22.07
CA GLU A 54 -15.78 15.13 -22.22
C GLU A 54 -16.17 14.79 -23.66
N LYS A 55 -16.84 15.72 -24.36
CA LYS A 55 -17.14 15.55 -25.78
C LYS A 55 -15.86 15.41 -26.62
N LEU A 56 -14.87 16.27 -26.42
CA LEU A 56 -13.60 16.21 -27.14
C LEU A 56 -12.84 14.91 -26.85
N LEU A 57 -12.83 14.47 -25.58
CA LEU A 57 -12.27 13.17 -25.19
C LEU A 57 -12.95 12.03 -25.97
N ASN A 58 -14.28 11.98 -25.96
CA ASN A 58 -15.05 10.94 -26.64
C ASN A 58 -14.84 10.94 -28.16
N GLU A 59 -14.70 12.11 -28.78
CA GLU A 59 -14.36 12.22 -30.20
C GLU A 59 -12.97 11.65 -30.51
N LYS A 60 -11.99 11.82 -29.62
CA LYS A 60 -10.65 11.26 -29.78
C LYS A 60 -10.64 9.75 -29.62
N LEU A 61 -11.34 9.23 -28.60
CA LEU A 61 -11.49 7.79 -28.39
C LEU A 61 -12.15 7.12 -29.62
N LYS A 62 -13.18 7.73 -30.20
CA LYS A 62 -13.81 7.25 -31.46
C LYS A 62 -12.87 7.26 -32.66
N LYS A 63 -11.86 8.13 -32.67
CA LYS A 63 -10.82 8.21 -33.71
C LYS A 63 -9.66 7.24 -33.48
N GLY A 64 -9.78 6.33 -32.51
CA GLY A 64 -8.77 5.32 -32.21
C GLY A 64 -7.66 5.77 -31.27
N TYR A 65 -7.75 6.98 -30.69
CA TYR A 65 -6.88 7.34 -29.58
C TYR A 65 -7.19 6.44 -28.39
N ARG A 66 -6.17 6.04 -27.64
CA ARG A 66 -6.27 5.21 -26.44
C ARG A 66 -5.74 5.99 -25.25
N GLU A 67 -6.31 5.76 -24.08
CA GLU A 67 -5.74 6.33 -22.85
C GLU A 67 -4.33 5.79 -22.62
N GLY A 68 -3.47 6.60 -22.01
CA GLY A 68 -2.11 6.18 -21.68
C GLY A 68 -2.07 5.10 -20.59
N TRP A 69 -0.93 4.41 -20.51
CA TRP A 69 -0.65 3.35 -19.51
C TRP A 69 -1.11 3.72 -18.10
N LYS A 70 -0.76 4.94 -17.63
CA LYS A 70 -1.08 5.39 -16.27
C LYS A 70 -2.57 5.33 -15.94
N THR A 71 -3.44 5.66 -16.89
CA THR A 71 -4.88 5.61 -16.64
C THR A 71 -5.36 4.16 -16.50
N TYR A 72 -4.87 3.26 -17.34
CA TYR A 72 -5.18 1.83 -17.24
C TYR A 72 -4.69 1.25 -15.91
N HIS A 73 -3.44 1.55 -15.52
CA HIS A 73 -2.87 1.15 -14.24
C HIS A 73 -3.79 1.55 -13.07
N ASP A 74 -4.18 2.81 -12.98
CA ASP A 74 -5.00 3.33 -11.87
C ASP A 74 -6.42 2.74 -11.87
N LEU A 75 -6.99 2.48 -13.05
CA LEU A 75 -8.29 1.83 -13.18
C LEU A 75 -8.23 0.36 -12.76
N ILE A 76 -7.26 -0.41 -13.26
CA ILE A 76 -7.07 -1.82 -12.91
C ILE A 76 -6.88 -1.96 -11.40
N TYR A 77 -5.98 -1.16 -10.81
CA TYR A 77 -5.73 -1.19 -9.37
C TYR A 77 -7.00 -0.97 -8.55
N ARG A 78 -7.84 0.00 -8.95
CA ARG A 78 -9.12 0.29 -8.27
C ARG A 78 -10.13 -0.86 -8.43
N LEU A 79 -10.25 -1.40 -9.64
CA LEU A 79 -11.18 -2.50 -9.92
C LEU A 79 -10.83 -3.76 -9.13
N LEU A 80 -9.54 -4.05 -8.97
CA LEU A 80 -9.07 -5.14 -8.11
C LEU A 80 -9.42 -4.87 -6.64
N GLY A 81 -9.26 -3.63 -6.17
CA GLY A 81 -9.69 -3.24 -4.82
C GLY A 81 -11.21 -3.36 -4.59
N SER A 82 -12.03 -3.07 -5.61
CA SER A 82 -13.48 -3.22 -5.55
C SER A 82 -13.98 -4.62 -5.93
N LYS A 83 -13.07 -5.57 -6.19
CA LYS A 83 -13.37 -6.94 -6.64
C LYS A 83 -14.17 -7.05 -7.94
N ASP A 84 -14.12 -6.04 -8.80
CA ASP A 84 -14.66 -6.15 -10.16
C ASP A 84 -13.62 -6.83 -11.07
N LEU A 85 -13.54 -8.16 -10.93
CA LEU A 85 -12.54 -8.97 -11.62
C LEU A 85 -12.79 -9.06 -13.13
N VAL A 86 -14.04 -8.96 -13.58
CA VAL A 86 -14.39 -9.02 -15.00
C VAL A 86 -13.87 -7.78 -15.74
N SER A 87 -14.11 -6.59 -15.18
CA SER A 87 -13.60 -5.35 -15.75
C SER A 87 -12.07 -5.29 -15.65
N ALA A 88 -11.49 -5.73 -14.52
CA ALA A 88 -10.04 -5.76 -14.34
C ALA A 88 -9.34 -6.63 -15.40
N ALA A 89 -9.82 -7.86 -15.63
CA ALA A 89 -9.28 -8.77 -16.63
C ALA A 89 -9.25 -8.13 -18.03
N LYS A 90 -10.36 -7.51 -18.42
CA LYS A 90 -10.49 -6.83 -19.71
C LYS A 90 -9.48 -5.69 -19.84
N LEU A 91 -9.32 -4.88 -18.79
CA LEU A 91 -8.37 -3.77 -18.82
C LEU A 91 -6.92 -4.24 -18.84
N CYS A 92 -6.56 -5.32 -18.14
CA CYS A 92 -5.22 -5.91 -18.22
C CYS A 92 -4.85 -6.27 -19.68
N GLU A 93 -5.75 -6.93 -20.41
CA GLU A 93 -5.53 -7.27 -21.82
C GLU A 93 -5.44 -6.04 -22.72
N GLN A 94 -6.30 -5.04 -22.49
CA GLN A 94 -6.30 -3.80 -23.27
C GLN A 94 -5.05 -2.94 -23.03
N ALA A 95 -4.42 -3.09 -21.86
CA ALA A 95 -3.24 -2.32 -21.48
C ALA A 95 -1.92 -2.89 -22.03
N LYS A 96 -1.86 -4.19 -22.38
CA LYS A 96 -0.68 -4.84 -22.98
C LYS A 96 -0.03 -4.05 -24.14
N PRO A 97 -0.75 -3.58 -25.17
CA PRO A 97 -0.15 -2.83 -26.27
C PRO A 97 0.30 -1.42 -25.89
N LEU A 98 -0.02 -0.94 -24.69
CA LEU A 98 0.35 0.39 -24.21
C LEU A 98 1.69 0.40 -23.45
N ILE A 99 2.26 -0.78 -23.19
CA ILE A 99 3.50 -0.94 -22.44
C ILE A 99 4.68 -0.51 -23.30
N GLN A 100 5.44 0.46 -22.80
CA GLN A 100 6.58 1.07 -23.48
C GLN A 100 7.90 0.90 -22.72
N SER A 101 7.86 0.37 -21.49
CA SER A 101 9.07 0.16 -20.68
C SER A 101 8.96 -1.08 -19.80
N ASN A 102 10.13 -1.56 -19.36
CA ASN A 102 10.24 -2.65 -18.39
C ASN A 102 9.56 -2.33 -17.05
N SER A 103 9.57 -1.06 -16.62
CA SER A 103 8.84 -0.65 -15.41
C SER A 103 7.33 -0.83 -15.58
N GLN A 104 6.78 -0.36 -16.70
CA GLN A 104 5.36 -0.50 -17.00
C GLN A 104 4.98 -1.97 -17.20
N LYS A 105 5.85 -2.76 -17.83
CA LYS A 105 5.67 -4.21 -17.94
C LYS A 105 5.56 -4.84 -16.56
N ALA A 106 6.49 -4.55 -15.66
CA ALA A 106 6.45 -5.08 -14.30
C ALA A 106 5.18 -4.67 -13.55
N GLU A 107 4.75 -3.42 -13.65
CA GLU A 107 3.50 -2.94 -13.05
C GLU A 107 2.27 -3.71 -13.60
N LEU A 108 2.18 -3.93 -14.91
CA LEU A 108 1.08 -4.69 -15.52
C LEU A 108 1.08 -6.16 -15.08
N GLU A 109 2.25 -6.79 -15.10
CA GLU A 109 2.40 -8.19 -14.69
C GLU A 109 2.04 -8.35 -13.20
N THR A 110 2.41 -7.41 -12.33
CA THR A 110 2.00 -7.41 -10.91
C THR A 110 0.48 -7.28 -10.76
N LEU A 111 -0.16 -6.37 -11.50
CA LEU A 111 -1.63 -6.24 -11.45
C LEU A 111 -2.35 -7.47 -12.01
N THR A 112 -1.78 -8.10 -13.05
CA THR A 112 -2.32 -9.34 -13.62
C THR A 112 -2.15 -10.52 -12.67
N GLY A 113 -1.00 -10.60 -11.98
CA GLY A 113 -0.78 -11.58 -10.91
C GLY A 113 -1.77 -11.40 -9.77
N ARG A 114 -2.03 -10.15 -9.36
CA ARG A 114 -3.05 -9.84 -8.35
C ARG A 114 -4.45 -10.26 -8.80
N TYR A 115 -4.81 -10.00 -10.06
CA TYR A 115 -6.07 -10.47 -10.63
C TYR A 115 -6.23 -12.00 -10.49
N PHE A 116 -5.21 -12.77 -10.86
CA PHE A 116 -5.26 -14.23 -10.72
C PHE A 116 -5.27 -14.70 -9.27
N TYR A 117 -4.59 -13.99 -8.37
CA TYR A 117 -4.65 -14.25 -6.93
C TYR A 117 -6.08 -14.09 -6.40
N GLU A 118 -6.77 -13.00 -6.75
CA GLU A 118 -8.16 -12.75 -6.34
C GLU A 118 -9.15 -13.77 -6.95
N LEU A 119 -8.82 -14.36 -8.10
CA LEU A 119 -9.56 -15.49 -8.67
C LEU A 119 -9.28 -16.84 -8.00
N GLY A 120 -8.25 -16.93 -7.16
CA GLY A 120 -7.77 -18.20 -6.59
C GLY A 120 -6.92 -19.03 -7.56
N GLU A 121 -6.54 -18.49 -8.72
CA GLU A 121 -5.66 -19.15 -9.69
C GLU A 121 -4.18 -18.91 -9.33
N PHE A 122 -3.75 -19.45 -8.18
CA PHE A 122 -2.46 -19.16 -7.56
C PHE A 122 -1.23 -19.45 -8.42
N GLN A 123 -1.27 -20.53 -9.21
CA GLN A 123 -0.17 -20.87 -10.10
C GLN A 123 0.05 -19.79 -11.18
N LYS A 124 -1.03 -19.25 -11.75
CA LYS A 124 -0.94 -18.15 -12.72
C LYS A 124 -0.51 -16.86 -12.02
N ALA A 125 -1.00 -16.60 -10.82
CA ALA A 125 -0.56 -15.45 -10.03
C ALA A 125 0.97 -15.46 -9.83
N ARG A 126 1.52 -16.63 -9.44
CA ARG A 126 2.97 -16.85 -9.30
C ARG A 126 3.73 -16.57 -10.58
N GLU A 127 3.28 -17.13 -11.71
CA GLU A 127 3.92 -16.91 -13.02
C GLU A 127 4.01 -15.42 -13.36
N HIS A 128 2.91 -14.68 -13.18
CA HIS A 128 2.87 -13.24 -13.44
C HIS A 128 3.73 -12.43 -12.47
N TYR A 129 3.77 -12.77 -11.18
CA TYR A 129 4.67 -12.09 -10.23
C TYR A 129 6.15 -12.32 -10.56
N LEU A 130 6.52 -13.54 -10.99
CA LEU A 130 7.88 -13.83 -11.43
C LEU A 130 8.22 -13.08 -12.73
N MET A 131 7.30 -13.01 -13.69
CA MET A 131 7.46 -12.18 -14.89
C MET A 131 7.62 -10.69 -14.55
N ALA A 132 6.92 -10.20 -13.53
CA ALA A 132 7.03 -8.83 -13.06
C ALA A 132 8.41 -8.54 -12.47
N ILE A 133 8.92 -9.45 -11.63
CA ILE A 133 10.26 -9.36 -11.03
C ILE A 133 11.36 -9.43 -12.10
N ASP A 134 11.23 -10.33 -13.08
CA ASP A 134 12.17 -10.44 -14.19
C ASP A 134 12.19 -9.16 -15.05
N ALA A 135 11.02 -8.60 -15.34
CA ALA A 135 10.89 -7.37 -16.11
C ALA A 135 11.54 -6.17 -15.40
N ASN A 136 11.30 -6.00 -14.10
CA ASN A 136 11.93 -4.94 -13.30
C ASN A 136 12.23 -5.42 -11.87
N PRO A 137 13.48 -5.81 -11.58
CA PRO A 137 13.90 -6.23 -10.24
C PRO A 137 13.82 -5.12 -9.18
N MET A 138 13.65 -3.86 -9.57
CA MET A 138 13.47 -2.73 -8.65
C MET A 138 12.00 -2.36 -8.43
N ASN A 139 11.05 -3.22 -8.82
CA ASN A 139 9.63 -3.01 -8.53
C ASN A 139 9.26 -3.64 -7.18
N TYR A 140 9.18 -2.80 -6.13
CA TYR A 140 8.81 -3.24 -4.77
C TYR A 140 7.46 -3.97 -4.72
N SER A 141 6.45 -3.46 -5.46
CA SER A 141 5.09 -4.01 -5.46
C SER A 141 5.04 -5.45 -5.94
N SER A 142 5.90 -5.83 -6.90
CA SER A 142 6.00 -7.20 -7.41
C SER A 142 6.42 -8.18 -6.31
N TYR A 143 7.41 -7.82 -5.49
CA TYR A 143 7.83 -8.67 -4.36
C TYR A 143 6.78 -8.70 -3.26
N ASP A 144 6.18 -7.55 -2.95
CA ASP A 144 5.12 -7.45 -1.94
C ASP A 144 3.96 -8.41 -2.24
N HIS A 145 3.38 -8.31 -3.44
CA HIS A 145 2.29 -9.19 -3.87
C HIS A 145 2.72 -10.66 -3.96
N TYR A 146 3.96 -10.94 -4.36
CA TYR A 146 4.47 -12.31 -4.37
C TYR A 146 4.57 -12.88 -2.95
N THR A 147 5.06 -12.10 -1.98
CA THR A 147 5.14 -12.55 -0.57
C THR A 147 3.76 -12.81 0.02
N ILE A 148 2.73 -12.05 -0.37
CA ILE A 148 1.34 -12.31 0.03
C ILE A 148 0.88 -13.69 -0.47
N LEU A 149 1.17 -14.02 -1.73
CA LEU A 149 0.87 -15.34 -2.28
C LEU A 149 1.63 -16.46 -1.54
N LEU A 150 2.94 -16.29 -1.33
CA LEU A 150 3.76 -17.30 -0.64
C LEU A 150 3.28 -17.53 0.81
N ASN A 151 2.89 -16.46 1.51
CA ASN A 151 2.28 -16.55 2.83
C ASN A 151 0.95 -17.33 2.82
N HIS A 152 0.11 -17.08 1.81
CA HIS A 152 -1.17 -17.79 1.62
C HIS A 152 -0.93 -19.29 1.38
N GLU A 153 0.05 -19.64 0.55
CA GLU A 153 0.44 -21.03 0.27
C GLU A 153 1.25 -21.68 1.41
N LYS A 154 1.63 -20.89 2.43
CA LYS A 154 2.49 -21.29 3.55
C LYS A 154 3.89 -21.73 3.14
N ASP A 155 4.38 -21.26 1.98
CA ASP A 155 5.77 -21.40 1.59
C ASP A 155 6.62 -20.34 2.30
N TYR A 156 6.81 -20.54 3.61
CA TYR A 156 7.51 -19.59 4.47
C TYR A 156 9.00 -19.48 4.12
N THR A 157 9.59 -20.55 3.59
CA THR A 157 11.00 -20.56 3.18
C THR A 157 11.23 -19.60 2.02
N GLU A 158 10.41 -19.70 0.96
CA GLU A 158 10.53 -18.79 -0.17
C GLU A 158 10.09 -17.37 0.22
N ALA A 159 9.05 -17.22 1.06
CA ALA A 159 8.61 -15.91 1.54
C ALA A 159 9.71 -15.16 2.30
N MET A 160 10.43 -15.84 3.20
CA MET A 160 11.59 -15.27 3.90
C MET A 160 12.67 -14.82 2.91
N SER A 161 13.00 -15.65 1.91
CA SER A 161 13.98 -15.29 0.89
C SER A 161 13.55 -14.04 0.11
N MET A 162 12.26 -13.89 -0.20
CA MET A 162 11.76 -12.68 -0.87
C MET A 162 11.85 -11.46 0.05
N TYR A 163 11.52 -11.57 1.33
CA TYR A 163 11.68 -10.46 2.27
C TYR A 163 13.15 -10.05 2.45
N GLU A 164 14.08 -10.99 2.51
CA GLU A 164 15.52 -10.70 2.56
C GLU A 164 16.00 -9.95 1.30
N LYS A 165 15.50 -10.36 0.11
CA LYS A 165 15.73 -9.62 -1.14
C LYS A 165 15.15 -8.21 -1.06
N MET A 166 13.94 -8.04 -0.54
CA MET A 166 13.33 -6.71 -0.39
C MET A 166 14.15 -5.80 0.53
N ILE A 167 14.66 -6.31 1.65
CA ILE A 167 15.54 -5.55 2.56
C ILE A 167 16.82 -5.10 1.84
N THR A 168 17.37 -5.97 0.99
CA THR A 168 18.61 -5.71 0.24
C THR A 168 18.41 -4.71 -0.89
N LEU A 169 17.33 -4.87 -1.68
CA LEU A 169 17.04 -4.06 -2.86
C LEU A 169 16.40 -2.71 -2.50
N PHE A 170 15.63 -2.67 -1.41
CA PHE A 170 14.85 -1.51 -0.98
C PHE A 170 15.16 -1.12 0.47
N PRO A 171 16.40 -0.69 0.78
CA PRO A 171 16.81 -0.43 2.16
C PRO A 171 15.99 0.66 2.86
N SER A 172 15.43 1.61 2.10
CA SER A 172 14.52 2.65 2.62
C SER A 172 13.12 2.14 2.97
N PHE A 173 12.75 0.94 2.52
CA PHE A 173 11.44 0.31 2.73
C PHE A 173 11.56 -1.05 3.43
N LYS A 174 12.67 -1.27 4.16
CA LYS A 174 12.99 -2.55 4.82
C LYS A 174 12.11 -2.87 6.04
N THR A 175 11.38 -1.88 6.58
CA THR A 175 10.58 -2.04 7.80
C THR A 175 9.48 -3.10 7.64
N PHE A 176 8.71 -3.04 6.54
CA PHE A 176 7.69 -4.03 6.23
C PHE A 176 8.24 -5.46 6.08
N PRO A 177 9.25 -5.74 5.23
CA PRO A 177 9.80 -7.10 5.11
C PRO A 177 10.47 -7.59 6.41
N THR A 178 11.05 -6.69 7.22
CA THR A 178 11.59 -7.02 8.55
C THR A 178 10.49 -7.54 9.48
N TYR A 179 9.35 -6.83 9.53
CA TYR A 179 8.18 -7.28 10.28
C TYR A 179 7.60 -8.58 9.70
N GLY A 180 7.54 -8.70 8.37
CA GLY A 180 7.14 -9.92 7.66
C GLY A 180 7.92 -11.14 8.11
N ILE A 181 9.25 -11.09 8.13
CA ILE A 181 10.09 -12.19 8.62
C ILE A 181 9.80 -12.53 10.09
N ALA A 182 9.61 -11.52 10.95
CA ALA A 182 9.25 -11.76 12.35
C ALA A 182 7.90 -12.51 12.48
N THR A 183 6.87 -12.10 11.72
CA THR A 183 5.57 -12.78 11.72
C THR A 183 5.66 -14.22 11.20
N LEU A 184 6.55 -14.49 10.24
CA LEU A 184 6.81 -15.84 9.75
C LEU A 184 7.43 -16.74 10.82
N TYR A 185 8.42 -16.24 11.57
CA TYR A 185 8.97 -17.00 12.69
C TYR A 185 7.95 -17.24 13.82
N ASN A 186 7.01 -16.32 14.03
CA ASN A 186 5.85 -16.59 14.90
C ASN A 186 5.03 -17.78 14.39
N LYS A 187 4.69 -17.82 13.10
CA LYS A 187 3.90 -18.94 12.51
C LYS A 187 4.64 -20.27 12.57
N LEU A 188 5.98 -20.23 12.57
CA LEU A 188 6.85 -21.40 12.77
C LEU A 188 7.05 -21.78 14.24
N ASN A 189 6.47 -21.01 15.18
CA ASN A 189 6.63 -21.17 16.62
C ASN A 189 8.11 -21.15 17.07
N ASP A 190 8.91 -20.25 16.47
CA ASP A 190 10.32 -19.99 16.80
C ASP A 190 10.42 -18.60 17.48
N PRO A 191 10.16 -18.52 18.80
CA PRO A 191 10.06 -17.25 19.51
C PRO A 191 11.40 -16.51 19.56
N GLU A 192 12.53 -17.21 19.62
CA GLU A 192 13.86 -16.62 19.64
C GLU A 192 14.14 -15.82 18.37
N LYS A 193 13.91 -16.41 17.20
CA LYS A 193 14.14 -15.72 15.93
C LYS A 193 13.10 -14.63 15.68
N ALA A 194 11.83 -14.87 16.00
CA ALA A 194 10.80 -13.85 15.88
C ALA A 194 11.14 -12.59 16.69
N VAL A 195 11.56 -12.77 17.95
CA VAL A 195 11.98 -11.66 18.81
C VAL A 195 13.26 -10.99 18.31
N ALA A 196 14.20 -11.73 17.72
CA ALA A 196 15.40 -11.14 17.14
C ALA A 196 15.05 -10.16 15.99
N TRP A 197 14.14 -10.54 15.10
CA TRP A 197 13.65 -9.68 14.02
C TRP A 197 12.74 -8.55 14.52
N LEU A 198 11.94 -8.78 15.57
CA LEU A 198 11.19 -7.68 16.19
C LEU A 198 12.11 -6.63 16.82
N LYS A 199 13.26 -7.02 17.38
CA LYS A 199 14.22 -6.04 17.92
C LYS A 199 14.77 -5.13 16.82
N THR A 200 15.03 -5.65 15.62
CA THR A 200 15.49 -4.80 14.51
C THR A 200 14.38 -3.87 14.04
N PHE A 201 13.14 -4.34 13.98
CA PHE A 201 11.95 -3.50 13.71
C PHE A 201 11.77 -2.38 14.76
N LEU A 202 11.84 -2.71 16.05
CA LEU A 202 11.64 -1.78 17.17
C LEU A 202 12.84 -0.85 17.46
N GLN A 203 13.95 -0.98 16.74
CA GLN A 203 15.01 0.03 16.80
C GLN A 203 14.60 1.33 16.08
N GLU A 204 13.75 1.23 15.07
CA GLU A 204 13.23 2.37 14.32
C GLU A 204 11.96 2.90 14.99
N ARG A 205 12.13 3.74 16.02
CA ARG A 205 11.05 4.25 16.90
C ARG A 205 9.83 4.83 16.18
N GLU A 206 10.01 5.31 14.96
CA GLU A 206 8.94 5.82 14.11
C GLU A 206 7.83 4.78 13.85
N TYR A 207 8.15 3.49 13.86
CA TYR A 207 7.23 2.42 13.45
C TYR A 207 6.55 1.68 14.60
N TYR A 208 6.61 2.20 15.84
CA TYR A 208 6.00 1.52 16.99
C TYR A 208 4.48 1.37 16.84
N HIS A 209 3.84 2.34 16.18
CA HIS A 209 2.41 2.32 15.89
C HIS A 209 2.00 1.20 14.90
N LEU A 210 2.94 0.62 14.16
CA LEU A 210 2.69 -0.50 13.25
C LEU A 210 2.85 -1.87 13.93
N PHE A 211 3.39 -1.92 15.15
CA PHE A 211 3.47 -3.17 15.91
C PHE A 211 2.08 -3.58 16.39
N ASN A 212 1.66 -4.80 16.03
CA ASN A 212 0.43 -5.39 16.52
C ASN A 212 0.74 -6.65 17.33
N HIS A 213 0.42 -6.62 18.62
CA HIS A 213 0.63 -7.75 19.52
C HIS A 213 -0.11 -9.02 19.05
N ASP A 214 -1.28 -8.88 18.44
CA ASP A 214 -2.11 -10.01 18.00
C ASP A 214 -1.48 -10.80 16.84
N ASP A 215 -0.57 -10.19 16.07
CA ASP A 215 0.16 -10.88 15.00
C ASP A 215 1.11 -11.96 15.55
N PHE A 216 1.45 -11.88 16.84
CA PHE A 216 2.40 -12.76 17.53
C PHE A 216 1.73 -13.69 18.54
N LYS A 217 0.45 -13.99 18.34
CA LYS A 217 -0.36 -14.80 19.27
C LYS A 217 0.21 -16.19 19.57
N ASP A 218 1.00 -16.78 18.67
CA ASP A 218 1.52 -18.13 18.81
C ASP A 218 2.74 -18.15 19.74
N ILE A 219 3.52 -17.07 19.76
CA ILE A 219 4.71 -16.93 20.61
C ILE A 219 4.52 -16.03 21.84
N LYS A 220 3.35 -15.39 22.00
CA LYS A 220 3.11 -14.37 23.03
C LYS A 220 3.42 -14.80 24.46
N ASN A 221 3.30 -16.10 24.74
CA ASN A 221 3.54 -16.66 26.07
C ASN A 221 5.01 -17.02 26.34
N SER A 222 5.87 -16.98 25.32
CA SER A 222 7.30 -17.27 25.46
C SER A 222 8.01 -16.25 26.34
N THR A 223 8.99 -16.71 27.12
CA THR A 223 9.79 -15.84 27.99
C THR A 223 10.47 -14.72 27.21
N VAL A 224 11.01 -15.03 26.03
CA VAL A 224 11.72 -14.05 25.19
C VAL A 224 10.79 -12.97 24.64
N TYR A 225 9.56 -13.32 24.27
CA TYR A 225 8.58 -12.35 23.80
C TYR A 225 8.07 -11.46 24.93
N LYS A 226 7.72 -12.05 26.09
CA LYS A 226 7.33 -11.29 27.29
C LYS A 226 8.43 -10.30 27.71
N ALA A 227 9.69 -10.72 27.67
CA ALA A 227 10.83 -9.85 27.99
C ALA A 227 11.00 -8.70 26.98
N LEU A 228 10.81 -8.97 25.68
CA LEU A 228 10.79 -7.93 24.65
C LEU A 228 9.68 -6.93 24.93
N PHE A 229 8.46 -7.42 25.17
CA PHE A 229 7.29 -6.57 25.36
C PHE A 229 7.45 -5.70 26.61
N LYS A 230 7.94 -6.26 27.73
CA LYS A 230 8.33 -5.50 28.93
C LYS A 230 9.32 -4.39 28.62
N LYS A 231 10.36 -4.67 27.84
CA LYS A 231 11.42 -3.68 27.55
C LYS A 231 10.94 -2.51 26.69
N TYR A 232 10.07 -2.74 25.71
CA TYR A 232 9.74 -1.73 24.69
C TYR A 232 8.39 -1.04 24.90
N PHE A 233 7.48 -1.65 25.65
CA PHE A 233 6.09 -1.16 25.81
C PHE A 233 5.69 -0.94 27.27
N PHE A 234 6.49 -1.41 28.24
CA PHE A 234 6.27 -1.17 29.67
C PHE A 234 7.46 -0.42 30.27
N ASP A 235 7.51 0.90 30.06
CA ASP A 235 8.36 1.77 30.88
C ASP A 235 7.76 1.86 32.29
N ILE A 236 8.31 1.08 33.24
CA ILE A 236 8.29 1.47 34.64
C ILE A 236 9.75 1.53 35.07
N GLU A 237 10.34 2.72 34.99
CA GLU A 237 11.55 3.11 35.71
C GLU A 237 11.24 3.20 37.21
N ASP A 238 10.97 2.05 37.84
CA ASP A 238 11.07 1.93 39.29
C ASP A 238 11.89 0.68 39.58
N GLU A 239 13.14 0.89 39.98
CA GLU A 239 14.13 -0.15 40.30
C GLU A 239 13.68 -1.07 41.46
N ASN A 240 12.49 -0.86 42.02
CA ASN A 240 11.87 -1.67 43.06
C ASN A 240 10.74 -2.60 42.58
N TYR A 241 10.43 -2.67 41.27
CA TYR A 241 9.30 -3.45 40.76
C TYR A 241 9.71 -4.85 40.25
N PHE A 242 9.57 -5.86 41.12
CA PHE A 242 9.82 -7.27 40.81
C PHE A 242 8.56 -7.95 40.24
N PRO A 243 8.58 -8.53 39.03
CA PRO A 243 7.40 -9.07 38.33
C PRO A 243 7.02 -10.49 38.77
N GLU A 244 7.49 -10.95 39.93
CA GLU A 244 7.34 -12.35 40.37
C GLU A 244 6.07 -12.59 41.20
N ASP A 245 5.36 -11.52 41.58
CA ASP A 245 4.16 -11.58 42.43
C ASP A 245 2.85 -11.22 41.72
N ILE A 246 2.82 -11.13 40.39
CA ILE A 246 1.57 -10.87 39.66
C ILE A 246 0.88 -12.21 39.36
N PRO A 247 -0.28 -12.52 39.99
CA PRO A 247 -1.02 -13.74 39.70
C PRO A 247 -1.44 -13.77 38.24
N GLU A 248 -1.52 -14.95 37.61
CA GLU A 248 -1.92 -15.10 36.20
C GLU A 248 -3.30 -14.46 35.89
N SER A 249 -4.15 -14.26 36.92
CA SER A 249 -5.41 -13.52 36.86
C SER A 249 -5.26 -12.00 36.74
N GLU A 250 -4.15 -11.41 37.17
CA GLU A 250 -3.84 -9.97 37.03
C GLU A 250 -3.06 -9.65 35.74
N MET A 251 -2.46 -10.65 35.09
CA MET A 251 -2.02 -10.50 33.69
C MET A 251 -3.20 -10.24 32.74
N ASN A 252 -4.43 -10.56 33.14
CA ASN A 252 -5.65 -10.22 32.41
C ASN A 252 -6.19 -8.81 32.72
N TYR A 253 -5.53 -7.99 33.52
CA TYR A 253 -5.98 -6.60 33.77
C TYR A 253 -5.70 -5.64 32.58
N PHE A 254 -4.99 -6.09 31.55
CA PHE A 254 -4.94 -5.42 30.25
C PHE A 254 -6.00 -5.93 29.26
N VAL A 255 -6.85 -6.87 29.70
CA VAL A 255 -7.97 -7.43 28.95
C VAL A 255 -9.18 -7.55 29.87
N ILE A 256 -9.85 -6.43 30.17
CA ILE A 256 -11.31 -6.27 30.36
C ILE A 256 -11.54 -4.78 30.71
N GLU A 257 -11.75 -3.96 29.69
CA GLU A 257 -12.83 -2.95 29.72
C GLU A 257 -13.51 -2.99 28.35
N ARG A 258 -14.08 -4.16 28.06
CA ARG A 258 -15.26 -4.27 27.22
C ARG A 258 -16.45 -4.31 28.16
N GLU A 259 -16.97 -3.15 28.54
CA GLU A 259 -18.38 -2.98 28.89
C GLU A 259 -18.67 -1.48 28.91
N ASN A 260 -19.26 -1.00 27.81
CA ASN A 260 -19.70 0.37 27.51
C ASN A 260 -18.79 1.18 26.56
N ASN A 261 -18.85 0.80 25.28
CA ASN A 261 -18.88 1.68 24.11
C ASN A 261 -18.03 2.98 24.18
N ASP A 262 -16.73 2.87 23.88
CA ASP A 262 -16.02 3.63 22.84
C ASP A 262 -14.50 3.36 22.90
N SER A 263 -13.98 2.70 21.86
CA SER A 263 -12.62 2.75 21.29
C SER A 263 -11.37 2.81 22.21
N TYR A 264 -10.58 1.73 22.21
CA TYR A 264 -9.20 1.64 22.74
C TYR A 264 -8.24 2.68 22.11
N PRO A 265 -7.12 3.05 22.78
CA PRO A 265 -6.01 3.77 22.16
C PRO A 265 -5.22 2.84 21.24
N LEU A 266 -5.82 2.53 20.09
CA LEU A 266 -5.09 2.26 18.86
C LEU A 266 -4.63 3.62 18.33
N LEU A 267 -3.32 3.79 18.12
CA LEU A 267 -2.80 4.87 17.27
C LEU A 267 -3.25 4.62 15.83
N SER A 268 -4.50 4.96 15.51
CA SER A 268 -5.00 5.02 14.13
C SER A 268 -4.95 6.46 13.63
N TYR A 269 -4.30 6.68 12.49
CA TYR A 269 -4.23 7.97 11.81
C TYR A 269 -5.42 8.09 10.82
N TYR A 270 -6.43 8.90 11.15
CA TYR A 270 -7.43 9.39 10.19
C TYR A 270 -7.83 10.81 10.57
N ASP A 271 -7.77 11.72 9.60
CA ASP A 271 -8.37 13.06 9.63
C ASP A 271 -7.85 14.07 10.68
N GLY A 272 -6.53 14.29 10.73
CA GLY A 272 -5.95 15.57 11.15
C GLY A 272 -6.08 15.99 12.63
N MET A 273 -6.67 15.17 13.49
CA MET A 273 -6.76 15.43 14.94
C MET A 273 -5.78 14.55 15.72
N ARG A 274 -4.88 15.17 16.50
CA ARG A 274 -3.92 14.49 17.39
C ARG A 274 -4.50 14.44 18.81
N PHE A 275 -4.49 13.27 19.44
CA PHE A 275 -4.68 13.15 20.89
C PHE A 275 -3.46 12.47 21.53
N PHE A 276 -3.01 13.02 22.65
CA PHE A 276 -2.10 12.35 23.59
C PHE A 276 -2.91 11.99 24.83
N ILE A 277 -2.73 10.78 25.36
CA ILE A 277 -3.03 10.48 26.76
C ILE A 277 -1.70 10.22 27.45
N ASP A 278 -1.40 11.08 28.42
CA ASP A 278 -0.21 11.07 29.25
C ASP A 278 -0.33 10.02 30.36
N LEU A 279 0.68 9.14 30.49
CA LEU A 279 0.85 8.24 31.64
C LEU A 279 1.31 9.10 32.83
N LYS A 280 0.36 9.37 33.74
CA LYS A 280 0.45 10.25 34.94
C LYS A 280 0.36 11.76 34.67
N GLY A 281 -0.80 12.17 34.18
CA GLY A 281 -1.55 13.30 34.77
C GLY A 281 -0.89 14.68 34.75
N LYS A 282 -0.96 15.35 33.60
CA LYS A 282 -1.53 16.71 33.51
C LYS A 282 -2.06 16.98 32.11
N ILE A 283 -3.38 16.97 31.98
CA ILE A 283 -4.07 17.54 30.83
C ILE A 283 -3.88 19.07 30.89
N SER A 284 -3.15 19.66 29.95
CA SER A 284 -3.34 21.07 29.61
C SER A 284 -3.81 21.15 28.17
N SER A 285 -5.13 21.19 27.98
CA SER A 285 -5.72 21.83 26.81
C SER A 285 -5.52 23.34 26.96
N HIS A 286 -5.39 24.08 25.87
CA HIS A 286 -6.09 25.36 25.62
C HIS A 286 -5.53 26.03 24.34
N PRO A 287 -6.44 26.42 23.44
CA PRO A 287 -6.38 27.76 22.86
C PRO A 287 -7.52 28.63 23.41
N LEU A 288 -7.15 29.86 23.76
CA LEU A 288 -8.02 30.96 24.21
C LEU A 288 -9.22 31.17 23.28
N THR A 289 -10.42 31.26 23.85
CA THR A 289 -11.54 31.99 23.23
C THR A 289 -11.90 33.18 24.11
N LEU A 290 -11.87 34.36 23.48
CA LEU A 290 -12.15 35.68 24.04
C LEU A 290 -13.63 35.84 24.41
N SER A 291 -13.90 36.21 25.66
CA SER A 291 -14.97 37.16 26.07
C SER A 291 -14.71 37.63 27.49
#